data_AF-A0A7Y2A5F6-F1
#
_entry.id   AF-A0A7Y2A5F6-F1
#
_cell.length_a   1.000
_cell.length_b   1.000
_cell.length_c   1.000
_cell.angle_alpha   90.00
_cell.angle_beta   90.00
_cell.angle_gamma   90.00
#
_symmetry.space_group_name_H-M   'P 1'
#
loop_
_entity.id
_entity.type
_entity.pdbx_description
1 polymer ?
#
loop_
_entity_poly.entity_id
_entity_poly.type
_entity_poly.pdbx_seq_one_letter_code
_entity_poly.pdbx_strand_id
1 'polypeptide(L)' 'IQKGSDAQAAAYVEIERPSGETNWGIGIHSSIVTASLKAVVSAINIASGDNALT' A
#
# COMPACT_ATOMS: atom_id res chain seq x y z
N ILE A 1 6.02 4.47 -21.58
CA ILE A 1 5.51 3.16 -21.11
C ILE A 1 6.70 2.22 -20.94
N GLN A 2 6.97 1.73 -19.74
CA GLN A 2 8.12 0.84 -19.53
C GLN A 2 7.80 -0.55 -20.12
N LYS A 3 8.73 -1.14 -20.88
CA LYS A 3 8.62 -2.50 -21.45
C LYS A 3 9.94 -3.23 -21.21
N GLY A 4 9.86 -4.49 -20.76
CA GLY A 4 11.04 -5.31 -20.40
C GLY A 4 11.13 -5.56 -18.89
N SER A 5 12.15 -6.29 -18.46
CA SER A 5 12.39 -6.74 -17.07
C SER A 5 12.42 -5.63 -16.00
N ASP A 6 12.48 -4.35 -16.42
CA ASP A 6 12.48 -3.17 -15.55
C ASP A 6 11.10 -2.50 -15.43
N ALA A 7 10.04 -3.08 -16.02
CA ALA A 7 8.69 -2.56 -15.92
C ALA A 7 8.26 -2.49 -14.43
N GLN A 8 7.85 -1.31 -13.99
CA GLN A 8 7.35 -1.10 -12.64
C GLN A 8 5.85 -1.34 -12.57
N ALA A 9 5.43 -2.11 -11.57
CA ALA A 9 4.05 -2.25 -11.15
C ALA A 9 3.76 -1.34 -9.96
N ALA A 10 2.57 -0.74 -9.97
CA ALA A 10 2.03 0.02 -8.85
C ALA A 10 0.74 -0.67 -8.37
N ALA A 11 0.60 -0.78 -7.05
CA ALA A 11 -0.60 -1.29 -6.40
C ALA A 11 -1.10 -0.27 -5.38
N TYR A 12 -2.42 -0.12 -5.33
CA TYR A 12 -3.15 0.72 -4.39
C TYR A 12 -4.11 -0.17 -3.61
N VAL A 13 -4.09 -0.07 -2.30
CA VAL A 13 -4.94 -0.87 -1.41
C VAL A 13 -5.68 0.06 -0.47
N GLU A 14 -7.00 -0.08 -0.44
CA GLU A 14 -7.87 0.53 0.56
C GLU A 14 -8.10 -0.46 1.70
N ILE A 15 -8.04 0.04 2.93
CA ILE A 15 -8.46 -0.70 4.12
C ILE A 15 -9.50 0.12 4.86
N GLU A 16 -10.53 -0.55 5.34
CA GLU A 16 -11.54 0.02 6.23
C GLU A 16 -11.28 -0.48 7.66
N ARG A 17 -11.24 0.46 8.60
CA ARG A 17 -11.08 0.15 10.01
C ARG A 17 -12.44 -0.17 10.65
N PRO A 18 -12.47 -0.93 11.75
CA PRO A 18 -13.69 -1.10 12.54
C PRO A 18 -14.28 0.23 13.07
N SER A 19 -13.48 1.30 13.15
CA SER A 19 -13.93 2.65 13.52
C SER A 19 -14.67 3.40 12.39
N GLY A 20 -14.74 2.82 11.18
CA GLY A 20 -15.33 3.43 9.99
C GLY A 20 -14.38 4.37 9.22
N GLU A 21 -13.11 4.45 9.62
CA GLU A 21 -12.11 5.23 8.90
C GLU A 21 -11.49 4.41 7.76
N THR A 22 -11.23 5.05 6.62
CA THR A 22 -10.56 4.42 5.47
C THR A 22 -9.15 4.94 5.28
N ASN A 23 -8.21 4.02 5.00
CA ASN A 23 -6.83 4.39 4.67
C ASN A 23 -6.37 3.73 3.39
N TRP A 24 -5.41 4.38 2.75
CA TRP A 24 -4.83 3.95 1.50
C TRP A 24 -3.36 3.64 1.67
N GLY A 25 -2.95 2.50 1.16
CA GLY A 25 -1.56 2.11 1.04
C GLY A 25 -1.12 2.02 -0.41
N ILE A 26 0.13 2.39 -0.65
CA ILE A 26 0.71 2.45 -1.99
C ILE A 26 1.98 1.59 -2.02
N GLY A 27 2.11 0.76 -3.04
CA GLY A 27 3.27 -0.10 -3.24
C GLY A 27 3.76 -0.05 -4.67
N ILE A 28 5.06 0.22 -4.85
CA ILE A 28 5.73 0.23 -6.16
C ILE A 28 6.85 -0.81 -6.16
N HIS A 29 6.81 -1.71 -7.14
CA HIS A 29 7.82 -2.73 -7.35
C HIS A 29 7.77 -3.29 -8.76
N SER A 30 8.87 -3.86 -9.27
CA SER A 30 8.90 -4.52 -10.59
C SER A 30 8.01 -5.77 -10.67
N SER A 31 7.85 -6.48 -9.55
CA SER A 31 6.87 -7.56 -9.39
C SER A 31 5.55 -7.02 -8.84
N ILE A 32 4.44 -7.31 -9.55
CA ILE A 32 3.09 -6.98 -9.10
C ILE A 32 2.75 -7.58 -7.73
N VAL A 33 3.24 -8.80 -7.43
CA VAL A 33 2.99 -9.46 -6.14
C VAL A 33 3.63 -8.67 -5.00
N THR A 34 4.90 -8.27 -5.17
CA THR A 34 5.60 -7.47 -4.17
C THR A 34 5.01 -6.06 -4.05
N ALA A 35 4.58 -5.46 -5.16
CA ALA A 35 3.91 -4.16 -5.15
C ALA A 35 2.62 -4.23 -4.30
N SER A 36 1.80 -5.26 -4.48
CA SER A 36 0.59 -5.47 -3.67
C SER A 36 0.89 -5.65 -2.19
N LEU A 37 1.89 -6.46 -1.83
CA LEU A 37 2.29 -6.65 -0.44
C LEU A 37 2.77 -5.35 0.20
N LYS A 38 3.58 -4.55 -0.52
CA LYS A 38 4.02 -3.23 -0.06
C LYS A 38 2.84 -2.29 0.16
N ALA A 39 1.83 -2.30 -0.72
CA ALA A 39 0.64 -1.48 -0.57
C ALA A 39 -0.13 -1.85 0.70
N VAL A 40 -0.34 -3.14 0.98
CA VAL A 40 -0.99 -3.61 2.22
C VAL A 40 -0.21 -3.16 3.46
N VAL A 41 1.10 -3.41 3.51
CA VAL A 41 1.95 -3.01 4.66
C VAL A 41 1.95 -1.49 4.85
N SER A 42 1.99 -0.72 3.77
CA SER A 42 1.87 0.74 3.82
C SER A 42 0.55 1.18 4.45
N ALA A 43 -0.58 0.57 4.05
CA ALA A 43 -1.89 0.91 4.60
C ALA A 43 -1.96 0.62 6.12
N ILE A 44 -1.44 -0.53 6.54
CA ILE A 44 -1.39 -0.92 7.96
C ILE A 44 -0.51 0.02 8.78
N ASN A 45 0.66 0.42 8.25
CA ASN A 45 1.56 1.33 8.94
C ASN A 45 0.94 2.72 9.13
N ILE A 46 0.24 3.23 8.12
CA ILE A 46 -0.51 4.50 8.22
C ILE A 46 -1.60 4.37 9.26
N ALA A 47 -2.39 3.28 9.20
CA ALA A 47 -3.46 3.05 10.17
C ALA A 47 -2.94 2.88 11.60
N SER A 48 -1.79 2.23 11.80
CA SER A 48 -1.19 2.05 13.12
C SER A 48 -0.52 3.33 13.63
N GLY A 49 0.00 4.17 12.71
CA GLY A 49 0.68 5.42 13.01
C GLY A 49 -0.23 6.54 13.52
N ASP A 50 -1.52 6.52 13.18
CA ASP A 50 -2.52 7.44 13.75
C ASP A 50 -2.64 7.33 15.27
N ASN A 51 -2.34 6.15 15.83
CA ASN A 51 -2.47 5.88 17.27
C ASN A 51 -1.22 6.32 18.08
N ALA A 52 -0.20 6.91 17.46
CA ALA A 52 1.07 7.25 18.12
C ALA A 52 1.15 8.71 18.62
N LEU A 53 0.16 9.56 18.34
CA LEU A 53 0.19 11.00 18.67
C LEU A 53 -1.06 11.53 19.43
N THR A 54 -1.92 10.66 19.97
CA THR A 54 -3.10 11.08 20.80
C THR A 54 -3.30 10.21 22.01
#